data_AF-A0A372BLI0-F1
#
_entry.id   AF-A0A372BLI0-F1
#
_cell.length_a   1.000
_cell.length_b   1.000
_cell.length_c   1.000
_cell.angle_alpha   90.00
_cell.angle_beta   90.00
_cell.angle_gamma   90.00
#
_symmetry.space_group_name_H-M   'P 1'
#
loop_
_entity.id
_entity.type
_entity.pdbx_description
1 polymer ?
#
loop_
_entity_poly.entity_id
_entity_poly.type
_entity_poly.pdbx_seq_one_letter_code
_entity_poly.pdbx_strand_id
1 'polypeptide(L)'
;MRKIILIVGCFVFLVACSHDPIEKVLDDSEDIPKEDKDRSIDWYKTRPNVSMEIELACDSNTTKYFKRSDCINAKSALNLILIESNADLSNNLRLNLDRQYLKENNLK
;
A
#
# COMPACT_ATOMS: atom_id res chain seq x y z
N MET A 1 -32.50 1.86 -59.38
CA MET A 1 -32.10 3.05 -58.59
C MET A 1 -31.70 2.61 -57.19
N ARG A 2 -30.38 2.54 -56.92
CA ARG A 2 -29.81 2.08 -55.64
C ARG A 2 -29.92 3.19 -54.59
N LYS A 3 -30.63 2.95 -53.49
CA LYS A 3 -30.62 3.83 -52.32
C LYS A 3 -29.42 3.42 -51.44
N ILE A 4 -28.44 4.31 -51.33
CA ILE A 4 -27.27 4.13 -50.48
C ILE A 4 -27.71 4.39 -49.04
N ILE A 5 -27.71 3.34 -48.21
CA ILE A 5 -28.00 3.45 -46.78
C ILE A 5 -26.70 3.93 -46.11
N LEU A 6 -26.74 5.16 -45.58
CA LEU A 6 -25.70 5.74 -44.72
C LEU A 6 -25.70 4.99 -43.37
N ILE A 7 -24.74 4.08 -43.18
CA ILE A 7 -24.44 3.54 -41.86
C ILE A 7 -23.41 4.48 -41.23
N VAL A 8 -23.90 5.48 -40.49
CA VAL A 8 -23.07 6.21 -39.52
C VAL A 8 -22.71 5.20 -38.45
N GLY A 9 -21.51 4.64 -38.54
CA GLY A 9 -20.95 3.78 -37.52
C GLY A 9 -20.78 4.58 -36.24
N CYS A 10 -21.76 4.49 -35.34
CA CYS A 10 -21.61 4.84 -33.94
C CYS A 10 -20.51 3.96 -33.35
N PHE A 11 -19.26 4.44 -33.40
CA PHE A 11 -18.23 4.02 -32.47
C PHE A 11 -18.69 4.45 -31.08
N VAL A 12 -19.41 3.56 -30.39
CA VAL A 12 -19.65 3.71 -28.96
C VAL A 12 -18.33 3.42 -28.27
N PHE A 13 -17.47 4.43 -28.16
CA PHE A 13 -16.42 4.45 -27.16
C PHE A 13 -17.10 4.44 -25.79
N LEU A 14 -17.40 3.25 -25.27
CA LEU A 14 -17.57 3.06 -23.84
C LEU A 14 -16.18 3.26 -23.22
N VAL A 15 -15.81 4.52 -23.04
CA VAL A 15 -14.71 4.89 -22.16
C VAL A 15 -15.19 4.50 -20.77
N ALA A 16 -14.88 3.27 -20.35
CA ALA A 16 -15.01 2.91 -18.96
C ALA A 16 -14.12 3.91 -18.21
N CYS A 17 -14.72 4.90 -17.54
CA CYS A 17 -14.05 5.64 -16.49
C CYS A 17 -13.71 4.62 -15.40
N SER A 18 -12.59 3.92 -15.56
CA SER A 18 -12.04 3.11 -14.49
C SER A 18 -11.62 4.09 -13.42
N HIS A 19 -12.44 4.18 -12.38
CA HIS A 19 -12.13 4.96 -11.19
C HIS A 19 -10.78 4.47 -10.66
N ASP A 20 -9.90 5.41 -10.29
CA ASP A 20 -8.55 5.08 -9.89
C ASP A 20 -8.63 4.17 -8.65
N PRO A 21 -8.05 2.95 -8.69
CA PRO A 21 -8.14 2.02 -7.58
C PRO A 21 -7.54 2.57 -6.29
N ILE A 22 -6.61 3.52 -6.38
CA ILE A 22 -6.05 4.19 -5.20
C ILE A 22 -7.05 5.21 -4.64
N GLU A 23 -7.68 6.02 -5.50
CA GLU A 23 -8.74 6.95 -5.07
C GLU A 23 -9.89 6.19 -4.40
N LYS A 24 -10.26 5.02 -4.93
CA LYS A 24 -11.26 4.15 -4.32
C LYS A 24 -10.94 3.79 -2.86
N VAL A 25 -9.69 3.44 -2.57
CA VAL A 25 -9.25 3.10 -1.21
C VAL A 25 -9.25 4.34 -0.32
N LEU A 26 -8.88 5.50 -0.87
CA LEU A 26 -8.82 6.76 -0.12
C LEU A 26 -10.19 7.37 0.17
N ASP A 27 -11.20 7.07 -0.66
CA ASP A 27 -12.58 7.54 -0.49
C ASP A 27 -13.41 6.66 0.47
N ASP A 28 -12.86 5.54 0.94
CA ASP A 28 -13.60 4.52 1.71
C ASP A 28 -13.89 4.95 3.17
N SER A 29 -13.23 5.99 3.67
CA SER A 29 -13.46 6.54 5.02
C SER A 29 -13.27 8.06 5.10
N GLU A 30 -14.11 8.73 5.90
CA GLU A 30 -14.00 10.17 6.22
C GLU A 30 -12.72 10.52 6.99
N ASP A 31 -12.07 9.53 7.61
CA ASP A 31 -10.88 9.71 8.46
C ASP A 31 -9.58 9.82 7.64
N ILE A 32 -9.66 9.60 6.32
CA ILE A 32 -8.52 9.62 5.41
C ILE A 32 -8.29 11.07 4.95
N PRO A 33 -7.10 11.65 5.19
CA PRO A 33 -6.77 12.97 4.67
C PRO A 33 -6.88 12.97 3.14
N LYS A 34 -7.60 13.94 2.59
CA LYS A 34 -7.81 14.03 1.13
C LYS A 34 -6.57 14.53 0.39
N GLU A 35 -5.74 15.33 1.04
CA GLU A 35 -4.51 15.84 0.43
C GLU A 35 -3.35 14.86 0.59
N ASP A 36 -2.67 14.55 -0.52
CA ASP A 36 -1.52 13.63 -0.57
C ASP A 36 -0.40 14.01 0.40
N LYS A 37 -0.20 15.32 0.63
CA LYS A 37 0.85 15.83 1.53
C LYS A 37 0.64 15.41 3.00
N ASP A 38 -0.60 15.14 3.37
CA ASP A 38 -0.98 14.80 4.75
C ASP A 38 -0.96 13.28 4.98
N ARG A 39 -0.80 12.48 3.91
CA ARG A 39 -0.63 11.02 3.94
C ARG A 39 0.85 10.65 3.84
N SER A 40 1.59 10.95 4.90
CA SER A 40 3.02 10.64 5.02
C SER A 40 3.29 9.15 5.23
N ILE A 41 4.55 8.74 5.15
CA ILE A 41 4.99 7.37 5.50
C ILE A 41 4.51 6.98 6.91
N ASP A 42 4.67 7.86 7.90
CA ASP A 42 4.25 7.59 9.28
C ASP A 42 2.74 7.45 9.40
N TRP A 43 1.97 8.24 8.63
CA TRP A 43 0.52 8.10 8.59
C TRP A 43 0.11 6.71 8.09
N TYR A 44 0.71 6.26 6.98
CA TYR A 44 0.49 4.92 6.43
C TYR A 44 0.95 3.82 7.39
N LYS A 45 2.07 4.02 8.08
CA LYS A 45 2.62 3.07 9.05
C LYS A 45 1.66 2.78 10.20
N THR A 46 0.90 3.79 10.65
CA THR A 46 -0.15 3.59 11.66
C THR A 46 -1.42 2.90 11.12
N ARG A 47 -1.51 2.67 9.81
CA ARG A 47 -2.65 2.08 9.09
C ARG A 47 -2.17 0.99 8.12
N PRO A 48 -1.68 -0.16 8.63
CA PRO A 48 -1.11 -1.22 7.78
C PRO A 48 -2.11 -1.80 6.76
N ASN A 49 -3.40 -1.90 7.11
CA ASN A 49 -4.42 -2.39 6.19
C ASN A 49 -4.59 -1.47 4.97
N VAL A 50 -4.71 -0.16 5.21
CA VAL A 50 -4.77 0.84 4.12
C VAL A 50 -3.50 0.80 3.29
N SER A 51 -2.33 0.69 3.94
CA SER A 51 -1.06 0.57 3.23
C SER A 51 -1.01 -0.63 2.30
N MET A 52 -1.53 -1.79 2.73
CA MET A 52 -1.58 -3.01 1.93
C MET A 52 -2.53 -2.88 0.75
N GLU A 53 -3.71 -2.29 0.94
CA GLU A 53 -4.67 -2.05 -0.14
C GLU A 53 -4.13 -1.08 -1.18
N ILE A 54 -3.46 -0.01 -0.74
CA ILE A 54 -2.79 0.94 -1.63
C ILE A 54 -1.66 0.26 -2.38
N GLU A 55 -0.81 -0.55 -1.73
CA GLU A 55 0.24 -1.32 -2.40
C GLU A 55 -0.34 -2.22 -3.51
N LEU A 56 -1.39 -2.98 -3.22
CA LEU A 56 -2.07 -3.83 -4.20
C LEU A 56 -2.63 -3.01 -5.38
N ALA A 57 -3.22 -1.85 -5.10
CA ALA A 57 -3.69 -0.94 -6.13
C ALA A 57 -2.54 -0.40 -6.99
N CYS A 58 -1.39 -0.06 -6.39
CA CYS A 58 -0.20 0.39 -7.10
C CYS A 58 0.41 -0.71 -7.98
N ASP A 59 0.37 -1.96 -7.55
CA ASP A 59 0.91 -3.11 -8.29
C ASP A 59 0.04 -3.52 -9.48
N SER A 60 -1.22 -3.10 -9.51
CA SER A 60 -2.11 -3.31 -10.67
C SER A 60 -1.58 -2.68 -11.97
N ASN A 61 -0.84 -1.56 -11.85
CA ASN A 61 -0.18 -0.91 -12.98
C ASN A 61 1.03 -0.12 -12.50
N THR A 62 2.15 -0.82 -12.32
CA THR A 62 3.41 -0.24 -11.84
C THR A 62 3.90 0.92 -12.69
N THR A 63 3.79 0.85 -14.03
CA THR A 63 4.19 1.96 -14.91
C THR A 63 3.38 3.24 -14.68
N LYS A 64 2.08 3.10 -14.37
CA LYS A 64 1.22 4.25 -14.06
C LYS A 64 1.52 4.82 -12.68
N TYR A 65 1.74 3.95 -11.68
CA TYR A 65 1.69 4.35 -10.27
C TYR A 65 3.04 4.48 -9.56
N PHE A 66 4.16 4.07 -10.17
CA PHE A 66 5.46 4.05 -9.47
C PHE A 66 5.95 5.41 -8.95
N LYS A 67 5.51 6.54 -9.54
CA LYS A 67 5.86 7.90 -9.09
C LYS A 67 4.83 8.53 -8.15
N ARG A 68 3.72 7.84 -7.87
CA ARG A 68 2.67 8.38 -7.01
C ARG A 68 3.12 8.36 -5.55
N SER A 69 2.93 9.47 -4.85
CA SER A 69 3.24 9.66 -3.43
C SER A 69 2.63 8.56 -2.56
N ASP A 70 1.34 8.27 -2.74
CA ASP A 70 0.62 7.22 -1.99
C ASP A 70 1.32 5.86 -2.11
N CYS A 71 1.76 5.50 -3.32
CA CYS A 71 2.44 4.22 -3.57
C CYS A 71 3.81 4.16 -2.91
N ILE A 72 4.58 5.25 -2.98
CA ILE A 72 5.89 5.35 -2.35
C ILE A 72 5.72 5.24 -0.84
N ASN A 73 4.80 6.02 -0.27
CA ASN A 73 4.61 6.11 1.17
C ASN A 73 4.05 4.82 1.78
N ALA A 74 3.04 4.21 1.15
CA ALA A 74 2.46 2.95 1.61
C ALA A 74 3.48 1.79 1.59
N LYS A 75 4.24 1.64 0.49
CA LYS A 75 5.30 0.62 0.39
C LYS A 75 6.42 0.85 1.40
N SER A 76 6.86 2.10 1.56
CA SER A 76 7.87 2.45 2.58
C SER A 76 7.37 2.15 3.99
N ALA A 77 6.10 2.44 4.29
CA ALA A 77 5.50 2.16 5.58
C ALA A 77 5.48 0.65 5.90
N LEU A 78 5.04 -0.19 4.96
CA LEU A 78 5.03 -1.65 5.13
C LEU A 78 6.45 -2.21 5.33
N ASN A 79 7.42 -1.71 4.56
CA ASN A 79 8.82 -2.10 4.73
C ASN A 79 9.37 -1.68 6.11
N LEU A 80 9.02 -0.49 6.61
CA LEU A 80 9.42 -0.06 7.95
C LEU A 80 8.84 -0.95 9.04
N ILE A 81 7.55 -1.32 8.94
CA ILE A 81 6.91 -2.24 9.88
C ILE A 81 7.65 -3.59 9.92
N LEU A 82 8.00 -4.13 8.75
CA LEU A 82 8.74 -5.39 8.65
C LEU A 82 10.13 -5.30 9.30
N ILE A 83 10.87 -4.22 9.02
CA ILE A 83 12.20 -3.98 9.60
C ILE A 83 12.12 -3.89 11.12
N GLU A 84 11.16 -3.14 11.64
CA GLU A 84 10.96 -2.96 13.09
C GLU A 84 10.57 -4.27 13.77
N SER A 85 9.65 -5.05 13.19
CA SER A 85 9.28 -6.35 13.76
C SER A 85 10.46 -7.33 13.82
N ASN A 86 11.33 -7.29 12.81
CA ASN A 86 12.53 -8.13 12.77
C ASN A 86 13.57 -7.69 13.80
N ALA A 87 13.74 -6.38 13.99
CA ALA A 87 14.61 -5.83 15.02
C ALA A 87 14.11 -6.23 16.43
N ASP A 88 12.81 -6.10 16.67
CA ASP A 88 12.19 -6.50 17.94
C ASP A 88 12.34 -8.00 18.21
N LEU A 89 12.12 -8.84 17.20
CA LEU A 89 12.32 -10.28 17.31
C LEU A 89 13.77 -10.64 17.64
N SER A 90 14.74 -10.03 16.94
CA SER A 90 16.17 -10.24 17.16
C SER A 90 16.59 -9.82 18.57
N ASN A 91 16.12 -8.67 19.04
CA ASN A 91 16.39 -8.18 20.39
C ASN A 91 15.80 -9.11 21.46
N ASN A 92 14.58 -9.59 21.27
CA ASN A 92 13.95 -10.54 22.18
C ASN A 92 14.69 -11.88 22.24
N LEU A 93 15.17 -12.39 21.11
CA LEU A 93 15.98 -13.60 21.06
C LEU A 93 17.29 -13.43 21.83
N ARG A 94 17.99 -12.30 21.61
CA ARG A 94 19.23 -11.98 22.32
C ARG A 94 19.01 -11.91 23.83
N LEU A 95 17.98 -11.20 24.28
CA LEU A 95 17.63 -11.11 25.71
C LEU A 95 17.30 -12.48 26.31
N ASN A 96 16.69 -13.39 25.55
CA ASN A 96 16.40 -14.75 26.01
C ASN A 96 17.70 -15.54 26.23
N LEU A 97 18.62 -15.51 25.27
CA LEU A 97 19.92 -16.16 25.37
C LEU A 97 20.74 -15.61 26.56
N ASP A 98 20.77 -14.28 26.74
CA ASP A 98 21.46 -13.65 27.87
C ASP A 98 20.88 -14.11 29.22
N ARG A 99 19.55 -14.24 29.33
CA ARG A 99 18.88 -14.77 30.54
C ARG A 99 19.22 -16.23 30.80
N GLN A 100 19.28 -17.07 29.77
CA GLN A 100 19.67 -18.48 29.89
C GLN A 100 21.10 -18.59 30.40
N TYR A 101 22.03 -17.85 29.78
CA TYR A 101 23.44 -17.82 30.21
C TYR A 101 23.60 -17.40 31.67
N LEU A 102 22.90 -16.34 32.10
CA LEU A 102 22.93 -15.91 33.49
C LEU A 102 22.38 -16.98 34.44
N LYS A 103 21.31 -17.68 34.05
CA LYS A 103 20.73 -18.76 34.87
C LYS A 103 21.71 -19.94 35.02
N GLU A 104 22.35 -20.35 33.95
CA GLU A 104 23.33 -21.45 33.97
C GLU A 104 24.59 -21.11 34.78
N ASN A 105 25.03 -19.85 34.76
CA ASN A 105 26.24 -19.44 35.48
C ASN A 105 25.99 -18.97 36.92
N ASN A 106 24.76 -18.58 37.28
CA ASN A 106 24.37 -18.29 38.67
C ASN A 106 23.92 -19.53 39.46
N LEU A 107 23.83 -20.71 38.81
CA LEU A 107 23.55 -22.00 39.44
C LEU A 107 24.83 -22.80 39.77
N LYS A 108 26.00 -22.17 39.69
CA LYS A 108 27.30 -22.70 40.14
C LYS A 108 27.69 -22.09 41.48
#